data_AF-A0A849B946-F1
#
_entry.id   AF-A0A849B946-F1
#
_cell.length_a   1.000
_cell.length_b   1.000
_cell.length_c   1.000
_cell.angle_alpha   90.00
_cell.angle_beta   90.00
_cell.angle_gamma   90.00
#
_symmetry.space_group_name_H-M   'P 1'
#
loop_
_entity.id
_entity.type
_entity.pdbx_description
1 polymer ?
#
loop_
_entity_poly.entity_id
_entity_poly.type
_entity_poly.pdbx_seq_one_letter_code
_entity_poly.pdbx_strand_id
1 'polypeptide(L)'
;MNVLLVYAHPEPRSLNGAIRDFAVERLKAAGHTVQVSDLYAMRWKATLDAADNLGHRAGERFDPSLDSKQAFENGTQSEDIAAEQRKLLWADAVILQFPLWWFSMPAILKGWVERVYAYGFAYGVGEHSDARWGDRYGEGTLAGKRAMLVVTAGGWESHYSPRGINGPIDDILFPIQHGILHYPGFDVLPPYVVYRTGRVDAARFAIIQDELGQRLDRIDTTAPIPFRRQNGGDYAIPQLTLRDDLAPGETGFGVHVAGVHEARPPAASAIGSDAVMTP
;
A
#
# COMPACT_ATOMS: atom_id res chain seq x y z
N MET A 1 1.20 20.69 -0.71
CA MET A 1 0.28 19.55 -0.94
C MET A 1 -0.57 19.31 0.28
N ASN A 2 -1.71 18.67 0.10
CA ASN A 2 -2.54 18.09 1.14
C ASN A 2 -2.07 16.66 1.44
N VAL A 3 -1.71 16.38 2.69
CA VAL A 3 -1.24 15.06 3.12
C VAL A 3 -2.19 14.50 4.17
N LEU A 4 -2.71 13.30 3.91
CA LEU A 4 -3.43 12.51 4.91
C LEU A 4 -2.49 11.49 5.53
N LEU A 5 -2.32 11.54 6.85
CA LEU A 5 -1.60 10.53 7.61
C LEU A 5 -2.60 9.66 8.40
N VAL A 6 -2.73 8.40 8.01
CA VAL A 6 -3.53 7.40 8.72
C VAL A 6 -2.61 6.63 9.67
N TYR A 7 -2.86 6.77 10.96
CA TYR A 7 -1.99 6.29 12.03
C TYR A 7 -2.66 5.20 12.86
N ALA A 8 -1.97 4.09 13.08
CA ALA A 8 -2.48 2.95 13.82
C ALA A 8 -1.53 2.48 14.91
N HIS A 9 -1.58 3.12 16.08
CA HIS A 9 -0.95 2.60 17.31
C HIS A 9 -1.73 3.02 18.56
N PRO A 10 -1.92 2.14 19.57
CA PRO A 10 -2.77 2.44 20.72
C PRO A 10 -2.12 3.36 21.77
N GLU A 11 -0.79 3.37 21.85
CA GLU A 11 -0.03 4.15 22.85
C GLU A 11 0.55 5.43 22.20
N PRO A 12 0.06 6.64 22.57
CA PRO A 12 0.54 7.91 22.03
C PRO A 12 2.01 8.19 22.31
N ARG A 13 2.59 7.65 23.40
CA ARG A 13 4.00 7.82 23.77
C ARG A 13 4.93 6.76 23.19
N SER A 14 4.41 5.93 22.27
CA SER A 14 5.20 4.90 21.60
C SER A 14 6.20 5.49 20.61
N LEU A 15 7.14 4.67 20.14
CA LEU A 15 7.99 5.02 19.00
C LEU A 15 7.16 5.44 17.78
N ASN A 16 6.04 4.76 17.51
CA ASN A 16 5.14 5.16 16.43
C ASN A 16 4.52 6.54 16.69
N GLY A 17 4.09 6.84 17.92
CA GLY A 17 3.62 8.17 18.29
C GLY A 17 4.66 9.26 18.03
N ALA A 18 5.90 9.02 18.44
CA ALA A 18 7.00 9.95 18.19
C ALA A 18 7.32 10.14 16.69
N ILE A 19 7.28 9.06 15.90
CA ILE A 19 7.45 9.13 14.42
C ILE A 19 6.30 9.92 13.78
N ARG A 20 5.05 9.73 14.24
CA ARG A 20 3.87 10.46 13.75
C ARG A 20 4.05 11.95 13.99
N ASP A 21 4.40 12.33 15.22
CA ASP A 21 4.54 13.74 15.61
C ASP A 21 5.63 14.41 14.79
N PHE A 22 6.79 13.77 14.67
CA PHE A 22 7.86 14.23 13.79
C PHE A 22 7.41 14.39 12.34
N ALA A 23 6.71 13.40 11.77
CA ALA A 23 6.28 13.45 10.38
C ALA A 23 5.30 14.61 10.12
N VAL A 24 4.34 14.81 11.03
CA VAL A 24 3.37 15.93 10.95
C VAL A 24 4.08 17.27 11.05
N GLU A 25 5.01 17.42 11.99
CA GLU A 25 5.79 18.65 12.16
C GLU A 25 6.66 18.93 10.93
N ARG A 26 7.37 17.93 10.41
CA ARG A 26 8.23 18.07 9.23
C ARG A 26 7.45 18.47 7.99
N LEU A 27 6.33 17.79 7.71
CA LEU A 27 5.46 18.10 6.59
C LEU A 27 4.88 19.52 6.68
N LYS A 28 4.42 19.94 7.87
CA LYS A 28 3.93 21.32 8.07
C LYS A 28 5.05 22.36 7.89
N ALA A 29 6.24 22.08 8.40
CA ALA A 29 7.40 22.96 8.24
C ALA A 29 7.83 23.11 6.76
N ALA A 30 7.63 22.07 5.95
CA ALA A 30 7.83 22.10 4.50
C ALA A 30 6.66 22.73 3.72
N GLY A 31 5.64 23.28 4.40
CA GLY A 31 4.53 24.00 3.79
C GLY A 31 3.36 23.12 3.32
N HIS A 32 3.31 21.84 3.72
CA HIS A 32 2.17 20.98 3.45
C HIS A 32 1.03 21.22 4.45
N THR A 33 -0.21 21.02 4.00
CA THR A 33 -1.37 20.91 4.90
C THR A 33 -1.54 19.46 5.29
N VAL A 34 -1.67 19.17 6.58
CA VAL A 34 -1.72 17.79 7.09
C VAL A 34 -3.01 17.53 7.86
N GLN A 35 -3.73 16.48 7.47
CA GLN A 35 -4.79 15.88 8.26
C GLN A 35 -4.34 14.52 8.80
N VAL A 36 -4.81 14.17 9.99
CA VAL A 36 -4.46 12.91 10.65
C VAL A 36 -5.73 12.13 10.96
N SER A 37 -5.72 10.84 10.62
CA SER A 37 -6.69 9.86 11.09
C SER A 37 -5.98 8.95 12.09
N ASP A 38 -5.99 9.33 13.37
CA ASP A 38 -5.51 8.50 14.46
C ASP A 38 -6.60 7.50 14.85
N LEU A 39 -6.48 6.29 14.31
CA LEU A 39 -7.57 5.31 14.36
C LEU A 39 -7.92 4.90 15.79
N TYR A 40 -6.93 4.84 16.69
CA TYR A 40 -7.16 4.51 18.09
C TYR A 40 -7.78 5.69 18.84
N ALA A 41 -7.32 6.92 18.62
CA ALA A 41 -7.92 8.11 19.23
C ALA A 41 -9.37 8.33 18.75
N MET A 42 -9.65 8.03 17.47
CA MET A 42 -10.99 8.07 16.87
C MET A 42 -11.91 6.94 17.37
N ARG A 43 -11.37 5.94 18.09
CA ARG A 43 -12.08 4.70 18.45
C ARG A 43 -12.70 4.05 17.21
N TRP A 44 -11.92 3.97 16.14
CA TRP A 44 -12.40 3.50 14.85
C TRP A 44 -13.06 2.13 14.95
N LYS A 45 -14.28 2.01 14.44
CA LYS A 45 -14.97 0.73 14.27
C LYS A 45 -14.26 -0.05 13.18
N ALA A 46 -13.55 -1.11 13.55
CA ALA A 46 -12.80 -1.94 12.61
C ALA A 46 -13.67 -2.96 11.86
N THR A 47 -14.77 -3.41 12.47
CA THR A 47 -15.63 -4.44 11.89
C THR A 47 -16.56 -3.86 10.83
N LEU A 48 -16.56 -4.44 9.64
CA LEU A 48 -17.57 -4.17 8.62
C LEU A 48 -18.86 -4.94 8.95
N ASP A 49 -20.00 -4.25 8.95
CA ASP A 49 -21.31 -4.85 9.20
C ASP A 49 -22.45 -4.02 8.57
N ALA A 50 -23.69 -4.51 8.70
CA ALA A 50 -24.89 -3.87 8.15
C ALA A 50 -25.13 -2.42 8.63
N ALA A 51 -24.58 -2.03 9.78
CA ALA A 51 -24.74 -0.67 10.30
C ALA A 51 -23.91 0.38 9.53
N ASP A 52 -23.01 -0.06 8.65
CA ASP A 52 -22.26 0.83 7.76
C ASP A 52 -23.12 1.36 6.59
N ASN A 53 -24.29 0.75 6.33
CA ASN A 53 -25.32 1.23 5.42
C ASN A 53 -26.56 1.69 6.22
N LEU A 54 -26.76 2.99 6.37
CA LEU A 54 -27.90 3.58 7.07
C LEU A 54 -29.25 3.33 6.37
N GLY A 55 -29.22 2.91 5.10
CA GLY A 55 -30.40 2.48 4.35
C GLY A 55 -30.77 1.01 4.51
N HIS A 56 -29.93 0.21 5.19
CA HIS A 56 -30.17 -1.22 5.37
C HIS A 56 -31.39 -1.47 6.27
N ARG A 57 -32.30 -2.36 5.84
CA ARG A 57 -33.53 -2.64 6.57
C ARG A 57 -33.36 -3.83 7.51
N ALA A 58 -33.84 -3.67 8.74
CA ALA A 58 -33.81 -4.74 9.72
C ALA A 58 -34.56 -6.00 9.21
N GLY A 59 -33.89 -7.16 9.29
CA GLY A 59 -34.43 -8.44 8.84
C GLY A 59 -34.07 -8.82 7.40
N GLU A 60 -33.48 -7.92 6.61
CA GLU A 60 -32.91 -8.27 5.32
C GLU A 60 -31.55 -8.96 5.49
N ARG A 61 -31.19 -9.82 4.52
CA ARG A 61 -29.87 -10.47 4.51
C ARG A 61 -28.83 -9.42 4.12
N PHE A 62 -27.83 -9.23 4.98
CA PHE A 62 -26.67 -8.40 4.68
C PHE A 62 -25.77 -9.06 3.63
N ASP A 63 -25.46 -8.33 2.55
CA ASP A 63 -24.45 -8.67 1.56
C ASP A 63 -23.39 -7.55 1.52
N PRO A 64 -22.19 -7.79 2.08
CA PRO A 64 -21.17 -6.75 2.22
C PRO A 64 -20.89 -5.92 0.96
N SER A 65 -20.88 -6.57 -0.21
CA SER A 65 -20.55 -5.90 -1.47
C SER A 65 -21.73 -5.10 -2.01
N LEU A 66 -22.92 -5.69 -2.05
CA LEU A 66 -24.11 -5.03 -2.60
C LEU A 66 -24.65 -3.94 -1.67
N ASP A 67 -24.59 -4.14 -0.34
CA ASP A 67 -24.93 -3.11 0.64
C ASP A 67 -23.95 -1.94 0.58
N SER A 68 -22.64 -2.22 0.44
CA SER A 68 -21.62 -1.17 0.26
C SER A 68 -21.87 -0.34 -1.00
N LYS A 69 -22.18 -1.01 -2.13
CA LYS A 69 -22.51 -0.34 -3.40
C LYS A 69 -23.72 0.58 -3.23
N GLN A 70 -24.82 0.05 -2.72
CA GLN A 70 -26.05 0.81 -2.51
C GLN A 70 -25.83 1.98 -1.55
N ALA A 71 -25.04 1.78 -0.48
CA ALA A 71 -24.76 2.83 0.48
C ALA A 71 -23.97 3.98 -0.15
N PHE A 72 -22.95 3.66 -0.95
CA PHE A 72 -22.13 4.66 -1.63
C PHE A 72 -22.94 5.43 -2.69
N GLU A 73 -23.67 4.71 -3.57
CA GLU A 73 -24.46 5.32 -4.65
C GLU A 73 -25.58 6.23 -4.13
N ASN A 74 -26.21 5.86 -3.01
CA ASN A 74 -27.32 6.62 -2.43
C ASN A 74 -26.89 7.61 -1.33
N GLY A 75 -25.60 7.68 -0.99
CA GLY A 75 -25.10 8.55 0.07
C GLY A 75 -25.59 8.18 1.47
N THR A 76 -25.84 6.89 1.72
CA THR A 76 -26.34 6.36 3.00
C THR A 76 -25.26 5.61 3.80
N GLN A 77 -23.98 5.81 3.48
CA GLN A 77 -22.89 5.30 4.31
C GLN A 77 -22.90 5.95 5.70
N SER A 78 -22.39 5.24 6.70
CA SER A 78 -22.14 5.85 8.01
C SER A 78 -21.15 7.02 7.91
N GLU A 79 -21.38 8.06 8.70
CA GLU A 79 -20.65 9.34 8.56
C GLU A 79 -19.15 9.20 8.82
N ASP A 80 -18.72 8.25 9.66
CA ASP A 80 -17.31 7.96 9.89
C ASP A 80 -16.62 7.42 8.62
N ILE A 81 -17.30 6.60 7.82
CA ILE A 81 -16.79 6.13 6.51
C ILE A 81 -16.74 7.30 5.52
N ALA A 82 -17.85 8.03 5.37
CA ALA A 82 -17.95 9.15 4.44
C ALA A 82 -16.90 10.24 4.75
N ALA A 83 -16.63 10.51 6.02
CA ALA A 83 -15.59 11.44 6.44
C ALA A 83 -14.19 11.01 6.00
N GLU A 84 -13.83 9.74 6.16
CA GLU A 84 -12.52 9.23 5.73
C GLU A 84 -12.36 9.23 4.20
N GLN A 85 -13.44 8.94 3.46
CA GLN A 85 -13.45 9.07 2.00
C GLN A 85 -13.23 10.51 1.55
N ARG A 86 -13.84 11.51 2.22
CA ARG A 86 -13.59 12.93 1.94
C ARG A 86 -12.13 13.31 2.19
N LYS A 87 -11.48 12.78 3.23
CA LYS A 87 -10.05 13.00 3.47
C LYS A 87 -9.18 12.40 2.35
N LEU A 88 -9.52 11.21 1.87
CA LEU A 88 -8.82 10.57 0.74
C LEU A 88 -8.95 11.39 -0.55
N LEU A 89 -10.13 11.94 -0.83
CA LEU A 89 -10.35 12.80 -1.99
C LEU A 89 -9.62 14.14 -1.86
N TRP A 90 -9.56 14.71 -0.64
CA TRP A 90 -8.83 15.95 -0.33
C TRP A 90 -7.30 15.81 -0.46
N ALA A 91 -6.75 14.64 -0.11
CA ALA A 91 -5.31 14.44 -0.06
C ALA A 91 -4.68 14.27 -1.44
N ASP A 92 -3.51 14.87 -1.63
CA ASP A 92 -2.63 14.62 -2.78
C ASP A 92 -1.70 13.42 -2.48
N ALA A 93 -1.35 13.23 -1.20
CA ALA A 93 -0.54 12.12 -0.72
C ALA A 93 -1.12 11.48 0.54
N VAL A 94 -1.04 10.16 0.64
CA VAL A 94 -1.50 9.37 1.79
C VAL A 94 -0.35 8.61 2.42
N ILE A 95 -0.17 8.72 3.73
CA ILE A 95 0.81 7.94 4.50
C ILE A 95 0.05 6.99 5.40
N LEU A 96 0.32 5.68 5.27
CA LEU A 96 -0.14 4.68 6.23
C LEU A 96 1.00 4.38 7.20
N GLN A 97 0.83 4.72 8.47
CA GLN A 97 1.83 4.53 9.50
C GLN A 97 1.40 3.50 10.54
N PHE A 98 2.18 2.43 10.69
CA PHE A 98 1.83 1.33 11.59
C PHE A 98 3.02 0.45 12.01
N PRO A 99 2.92 -0.24 13.16
CA PRO A 99 3.80 -1.35 13.47
C PRO A 99 3.42 -2.60 12.65
N LEU A 100 4.42 -3.31 12.12
CA LEU A 100 4.23 -4.59 11.44
C LEU A 100 3.81 -5.65 12.47
N TRP A 101 2.52 -5.94 12.53
CA TRP A 101 1.95 -6.94 13.44
C TRP A 101 1.54 -8.16 12.64
N TRP A 102 2.08 -9.33 13.01
CA TRP A 102 1.84 -10.58 12.29
C TRP A 102 2.05 -10.46 10.77
N PHE A 103 3.15 -9.81 10.38
CA PHE A 103 3.53 -9.61 8.97
C PHE A 103 2.50 -8.83 8.14
N SER A 104 1.66 -8.02 8.80
CA SER A 104 0.68 -7.18 8.14
C SER A 104 0.40 -5.90 8.94
N MET A 105 -0.60 -5.15 8.50
CA MET A 105 -1.13 -3.99 9.22
C MET A 105 -1.88 -4.41 10.50
N PRO A 106 -1.96 -3.55 11.53
CA PRO A 106 -2.85 -3.74 12.67
C PRO A 106 -4.31 -3.92 12.22
N ALA A 107 -5.07 -4.76 12.92
CA ALA A 107 -6.46 -5.06 12.57
C ALA A 107 -7.35 -3.79 12.45
N ILE A 108 -7.10 -2.76 13.27
CA ILE A 108 -7.85 -1.50 13.18
C ILE A 108 -7.60 -0.75 11.85
N LEU A 109 -6.38 -0.83 11.32
CA LEU A 109 -6.03 -0.26 10.01
C LEU A 109 -6.60 -1.12 8.88
N LYS A 110 -6.60 -2.45 9.03
CA LYS A 110 -7.27 -3.34 8.07
C LYS A 110 -8.76 -3.05 8.00
N GLY A 111 -9.41 -2.88 9.15
CA GLY A 111 -10.83 -2.50 9.23
C GLY A 111 -11.12 -1.12 8.67
N TRP A 112 -10.18 -0.17 8.80
CA TRP A 112 -10.27 1.13 8.11
C TRP A 112 -10.27 0.95 6.60
N VAL A 113 -9.35 0.14 6.06
CA VAL A 113 -9.35 -0.19 4.62
C VAL A 113 -10.67 -0.84 4.22
N GLU A 114 -11.10 -1.91 4.90
CA GLU A 114 -12.29 -2.69 4.54
C GLU A 114 -13.59 -1.86 4.53
N ARG A 115 -13.74 -0.92 5.47
CA ARG A 115 -14.94 -0.07 5.55
C ARG A 115 -14.89 1.15 4.64
N VAL A 116 -13.72 1.77 4.47
CA VAL A 116 -13.56 3.00 3.67
C VAL A 116 -13.49 2.70 2.18
N TYR A 117 -12.93 1.55 1.78
CA TYR A 117 -12.75 1.15 0.39
C TYR A 117 -14.03 0.50 -0.16
N ALA A 118 -15.09 1.32 -0.22
CA ALA A 118 -16.42 0.89 -0.64
C ALA A 118 -16.49 0.48 -2.11
N TYR A 119 -17.48 -0.37 -2.43
CA TYR A 119 -17.88 -0.64 -3.81
C TYR A 119 -18.37 0.67 -4.45
N GLY A 120 -17.84 1.00 -5.62
CA GLY A 120 -18.14 2.24 -6.35
C GLY A 120 -17.20 3.38 -5.98
N PHE A 121 -16.41 3.24 -4.90
CA PHE A 121 -15.37 4.18 -4.52
C PHE A 121 -13.97 3.64 -4.86
N ALA A 122 -13.51 2.58 -4.20
CA ALA A 122 -12.14 2.07 -4.35
C ALA A 122 -12.04 0.78 -5.18
N TYR A 123 -13.17 0.09 -5.39
CA TYR A 123 -13.28 -1.08 -6.28
C TYR A 123 -14.69 -1.15 -6.87
N GLY A 124 -14.90 -2.03 -7.86
CA GLY A 124 -16.19 -2.13 -8.54
C GLY A 124 -16.53 -0.92 -9.42
N VAL A 125 -15.49 -0.17 -9.82
CA VAL A 125 -15.55 1.00 -10.71
C VAL A 125 -15.10 0.59 -12.11
N GLY A 126 -15.64 1.24 -13.13
CA GLY A 126 -15.27 1.01 -14.53
C GLY A 126 -16.00 -0.16 -15.18
N GLU A 127 -15.88 -0.25 -16.50
CA GLU A 127 -16.49 -1.30 -17.30
C GLU A 127 -15.70 -2.62 -17.26
N HIS A 128 -16.38 -3.71 -17.62
CA HIS A 128 -15.78 -5.02 -17.86
C HIS A 128 -16.08 -5.42 -19.30
N SER A 129 -15.02 -5.60 -20.10
CA SER A 129 -15.05 -5.89 -21.53
C SER A 129 -13.83 -6.75 -21.91
N ASP A 130 -13.74 -7.16 -23.18
CA ASP A 130 -12.60 -7.96 -23.68
C ASP A 130 -11.27 -7.18 -23.67
N ALA A 131 -11.31 -5.86 -23.51
CA ALA A 131 -10.14 -4.99 -23.50
C ALA A 131 -9.89 -4.27 -22.16
N ARG A 132 -10.82 -4.35 -21.19
CA ARG A 132 -10.75 -3.64 -19.91
C ARG A 132 -11.48 -4.41 -18.82
N TRP A 133 -10.89 -4.52 -17.63
CA TRP A 133 -11.51 -5.30 -16.55
C TRP A 133 -11.55 -4.52 -15.23
N GLY A 134 -12.43 -3.51 -15.20
CA GLY A 134 -12.54 -2.53 -14.12
C GLY A 134 -11.41 -1.49 -14.15
N ASP A 135 -11.68 -0.36 -13.52
CA ASP A 135 -10.71 0.73 -13.34
C ASP A 135 -9.91 0.46 -12.05
N ARG A 136 -8.80 -0.26 -12.20
CA ARG A 136 -7.95 -0.68 -11.08
C ARG A 136 -6.50 -0.95 -11.50
N TYR A 137 -5.61 -1.07 -10.51
CA TYR A 137 -4.18 -1.31 -10.65
C TYR A 137 -3.50 -0.27 -11.55
N GLY A 138 -3.35 0.94 -11.02
CA GLY A 138 -2.83 2.12 -11.73
C GLY A 138 -3.91 2.97 -12.41
N GLU A 139 -5.17 2.62 -12.20
CA GLU A 139 -6.38 3.36 -12.56
C GLU A 139 -7.34 3.31 -11.36
N GLY A 140 -8.38 4.16 -11.37
CA GLY A 140 -9.40 4.21 -10.32
C GLY A 140 -9.51 5.58 -9.66
N THR A 141 -10.37 5.69 -8.65
CA THR A 141 -10.73 6.95 -7.98
C THR A 141 -9.54 7.67 -7.33
N LEU A 142 -8.49 6.93 -6.97
CA LEU A 142 -7.31 7.46 -6.29
C LEU A 142 -6.12 7.64 -7.25
N ALA A 143 -6.35 7.51 -8.55
CA ALA A 143 -5.35 7.80 -9.59
C ALA A 143 -4.81 9.24 -9.51
N GLY A 144 -3.50 9.39 -9.73
CA GLY A 144 -2.79 10.67 -9.64
C GLY A 144 -2.46 11.13 -8.22
N LYS A 145 -2.92 10.39 -7.19
CA LYS A 145 -2.51 10.59 -5.79
C LYS A 145 -1.33 9.68 -5.47
N ARG A 146 -0.51 10.09 -4.49
CA ARG A 146 0.64 9.31 -4.02
C ARG A 146 0.34 8.57 -2.72
N ALA A 147 0.95 7.40 -2.50
CA ALA A 147 0.84 6.71 -1.22
C ALA A 147 2.17 6.14 -0.73
N MET A 148 2.45 6.21 0.58
CA MET A 148 3.67 5.67 1.19
C MET A 148 3.34 4.91 2.47
N LEU A 149 4.05 3.80 2.70
CA LEU A 149 4.00 3.08 3.98
C LEU A 149 5.15 3.55 4.88
N VAL A 150 4.85 3.82 6.14
CA VAL A 150 5.84 4.02 7.22
C VAL A 150 5.65 2.93 8.24
N VAL A 151 6.58 1.98 8.27
CA VAL A 151 6.40 0.70 9.00
C VAL A 151 7.49 0.54 10.05
N THR A 152 7.12 0.11 11.25
CA THR A 152 8.09 -0.27 12.29
C THR A 152 8.06 -1.78 12.51
N ALA A 153 9.19 -2.47 12.39
CA ALA A 153 9.33 -3.91 12.58
C ALA A 153 10.27 -4.25 13.75
N GLY A 154 9.88 -5.22 14.57
CA GLY A 154 10.72 -5.68 15.69
C GLY A 154 11.93 -6.51 15.23
N GLY A 155 11.81 -7.23 14.12
CA GLY A 155 12.87 -8.05 13.54
C GLY A 155 14.05 -7.23 13.01
N TRP A 156 15.14 -7.92 12.69
CA TRP A 156 16.31 -7.30 12.08
C TRP A 156 16.09 -7.18 10.57
N GLU A 157 16.69 -6.18 9.96
CA GLU A 157 16.63 -6.00 8.50
C GLU A 157 17.06 -7.26 7.74
N SER A 158 18.15 -7.92 8.18
CA SER A 158 18.64 -9.16 7.56
C SER A 158 17.63 -10.31 7.59
N HIS A 159 16.71 -10.33 8.57
CA HIS A 159 15.65 -11.34 8.64
C HIS A 159 14.64 -11.19 7.50
N TYR A 160 14.53 -9.98 6.93
CA TYR A 160 13.66 -9.62 5.81
C TYR A 160 14.41 -9.43 4.49
N SER A 161 15.64 -9.92 4.40
CA SER A 161 16.42 -9.93 3.16
C SER A 161 15.88 -11.00 2.19
N PRO A 162 16.34 -11.02 0.91
CA PRO A 162 15.95 -12.05 -0.07
C PRO A 162 16.12 -13.51 0.38
N ARG A 163 16.96 -13.77 1.38
CA ARG A 163 17.23 -15.09 1.96
C ARG A 163 16.93 -15.15 3.46
N GLY A 164 16.32 -14.10 4.01
CA GLY A 164 15.96 -14.02 5.41
C GLY A 164 14.75 -14.90 5.73
N ILE A 165 14.71 -15.45 6.94
CA ILE A 165 13.69 -16.42 7.33
C ILE A 165 12.26 -15.85 7.36
N ASN A 166 12.12 -14.53 7.49
CA ASN A 166 10.81 -13.89 7.47
C ASN A 166 10.27 -13.67 6.04
N GLY A 167 11.13 -13.83 5.02
CA GLY A 167 10.86 -13.46 3.64
C GLY A 167 11.18 -11.99 3.34
N PRO A 168 11.35 -11.63 2.05
CA PRO A 168 11.72 -10.28 1.62
C PRO A 168 10.69 -9.25 2.09
N ILE A 169 11.11 -8.09 2.61
CA ILE A 169 10.16 -7.09 3.13
C ILE A 169 9.18 -6.61 2.06
N ASP A 170 9.65 -6.45 0.82
CA ASP A 170 8.82 -5.97 -0.29
C ASP A 170 7.75 -7.00 -0.68
N ASP A 171 8.06 -8.30 -0.58
CA ASP A 171 7.09 -9.38 -0.79
C ASP A 171 6.02 -9.41 0.32
N ILE A 172 6.43 -9.17 1.57
CA ILE A 172 5.50 -9.08 2.71
C ILE A 172 4.58 -7.85 2.57
N LEU A 173 5.11 -6.74 2.05
CA LEU A 173 4.34 -5.51 1.85
C LEU A 173 3.58 -5.49 0.52
N PHE A 174 3.83 -6.42 -0.41
CA PHE A 174 3.17 -6.48 -1.71
C PHE A 174 1.63 -6.50 -1.62
N PRO A 175 0.97 -7.28 -0.73
CA PRO A 175 -0.49 -7.25 -0.60
C PRO A 175 -1.04 -5.87 -0.19
N ILE A 176 -0.24 -5.05 0.49
CA ILE A 176 -0.62 -3.70 0.90
C ILE A 176 -0.31 -2.71 -0.22
N GLN A 177 0.92 -2.71 -0.74
CA GLN A 177 1.35 -1.76 -1.77
C GLN A 177 0.66 -2.01 -3.11
N HIS A 178 0.63 -3.25 -3.60
CA HIS A 178 -0.02 -3.60 -4.86
C HIS A 178 -1.54 -3.77 -4.67
N GLY A 179 -1.95 -4.58 -3.70
CA GLY A 179 -3.35 -4.99 -3.53
C GLY A 179 -4.27 -3.94 -2.89
N ILE A 180 -3.74 -3.03 -2.07
CA ILE A 180 -4.52 -2.01 -1.38
C ILE A 180 -4.22 -0.61 -1.91
N LEU A 181 -2.98 -0.25 -2.20
CA LEU A 181 -2.66 1.11 -2.67
C LEU A 181 -2.71 1.23 -4.20
N HIS A 182 -1.98 0.41 -4.94
CA HIS A 182 -1.98 0.47 -6.41
C HIS A 182 -3.35 0.12 -7.01
N TYR A 183 -4.10 -0.79 -6.37
CA TYR A 183 -5.41 -1.24 -6.83
C TYR A 183 -6.39 -0.08 -7.11
N PRO A 184 -6.69 0.86 -6.19
CA PRO A 184 -7.56 2.01 -6.47
C PRO A 184 -6.86 3.15 -7.25
N GLY A 185 -5.59 2.97 -7.63
CA GLY A 185 -4.88 3.85 -8.56
C GLY A 185 -3.73 4.67 -7.97
N PHE A 186 -3.34 4.51 -6.70
CA PHE A 186 -2.24 5.32 -6.16
C PHE A 186 -0.92 5.09 -6.88
N ASP A 187 -0.15 6.17 -7.06
CA ASP A 187 1.28 6.11 -7.32
C ASP A 187 2.00 5.73 -6.01
N VAL A 188 2.34 4.46 -5.85
CA VAL A 188 2.88 3.92 -4.60
C VAL A 188 4.37 4.19 -4.49
N LEU A 189 4.79 4.95 -3.48
CA LEU A 189 6.18 5.23 -3.18
C LEU A 189 6.84 4.03 -2.46
N PRO A 190 8.17 3.85 -2.59
CA PRO A 190 8.90 2.87 -1.78
C PRO A 190 8.58 3.02 -0.28
N PRO A 191 8.51 1.95 0.51
CA PRO A 191 8.19 2.08 1.92
C PRO A 191 9.36 2.73 2.68
N TYR A 192 9.10 3.23 3.89
CA TYR A 192 10.13 3.52 4.88
C TYR A 192 9.94 2.55 6.05
N VAL A 193 10.94 1.69 6.29
CA VAL A 193 10.84 0.63 7.30
C VAL A 193 11.92 0.80 8.37
N VAL A 194 11.48 0.90 9.62
CA VAL A 194 12.37 0.95 10.79
C VAL A 194 12.47 -0.44 11.40
N TYR A 195 13.66 -1.02 11.40
CA TYR A 195 13.93 -2.33 11.99
C TYR A 195 14.46 -2.25 13.43
N ARG A 196 14.47 -3.40 14.13
CA ARG A 196 14.98 -3.57 15.51
C ARG A 196 14.37 -2.58 16.50
N THR A 197 13.08 -2.30 16.38
CA THR A 197 12.39 -1.19 17.07
C THR A 197 12.43 -1.29 18.59
N GLY A 198 12.53 -2.50 19.15
CA GLY A 198 12.72 -2.72 20.60
C GLY A 198 14.07 -2.25 21.16
N ARG A 199 14.98 -1.74 20.32
CA ARG A 199 16.31 -1.23 20.70
C ARG A 199 16.56 0.20 20.25
N VAL A 200 15.52 0.93 19.83
CA VAL A 200 15.68 2.34 19.42
C VAL A 200 15.90 3.20 20.65
N ASP A 201 17.09 3.78 20.73
CA ASP A 201 17.45 4.82 21.68
C ASP A 201 17.39 6.21 21.03
N ALA A 202 17.80 7.26 21.76
CA ALA A 202 17.78 8.63 21.25
C ALA A 202 18.69 8.82 20.02
N ALA A 203 19.84 8.15 19.98
CA ALA A 203 20.78 8.25 18.86
C ALA A 203 20.20 7.61 17.60
N ARG A 204 19.62 6.41 17.71
CA ARG A 204 18.95 5.78 16.57
C ARG A 204 17.69 6.54 16.17
N PHE A 205 16.96 7.13 17.11
CA PHE A 205 15.78 7.95 16.79
C PHE A 205 16.15 9.20 15.98
N ALA A 206 17.25 9.88 16.31
CA ALA A 206 17.73 11.02 15.52
C ALA A 206 18.04 10.62 14.06
N ILE A 207 18.60 9.42 13.85
CA ILE A 207 18.84 8.89 12.49
C ILE A 207 17.51 8.60 11.78
N ILE A 208 16.53 8.02 12.48
CA ILE A 208 15.19 7.79 11.95
C ILE A 208 14.54 9.11 11.50
N GLN A 209 14.71 10.18 12.27
CA GLN A 209 14.21 11.50 11.91
C GLN A 209 14.88 12.04 10.64
N ASP A 210 16.20 11.91 10.51
CA ASP A 210 16.91 12.34 9.29
C ASP A 210 16.47 11.53 8.06
N GLU A 211 16.50 10.19 8.16
CA GLU A 211 16.10 9.27 7.09
C GLU A 211 14.65 9.54 6.65
N LEU A 212 13.69 9.56 7.58
CA LEU A 212 12.28 9.82 7.26
C LEU A 212 12.07 11.26 6.79
N GLY A 213 12.77 12.25 7.36
CA GLY A 213 12.73 13.64 6.92
C GLY A 213 13.04 13.78 5.44
N GLN A 214 14.12 13.15 4.97
CA GLN A 214 14.50 13.14 3.55
C GLN A 214 13.47 12.44 2.64
N ARG A 215 12.70 11.48 3.17
CA ARG A 215 11.59 10.84 2.43
C ARG A 215 10.39 11.76 2.34
N LEU A 216 10.04 12.46 3.42
CA LEU A 216 8.92 13.39 3.47
C LEU A 216 9.17 14.64 2.62
N ASP A 217 10.39 15.18 2.64
CA ASP A 217 10.78 16.35 1.83
C ASP A 217 10.71 16.07 0.32
N ARG A 218 10.75 14.80 -0.09
CA ARG A 218 10.68 14.36 -1.49
C ARG A 218 9.43 13.55 -1.80
N ILE A 219 8.38 13.69 -1.00
CA ILE A 219 7.15 12.90 -1.17
C ILE A 219 6.50 13.15 -2.54
N ASP A 220 6.63 14.35 -3.07
CA ASP A 220 6.08 14.82 -4.35
C ASP A 220 6.94 14.48 -5.58
N THR A 221 8.22 14.16 -5.36
CA THR A 221 9.23 14.02 -6.42
C THR A 221 9.84 12.63 -6.49
N THR A 222 9.76 11.83 -5.43
CA THR A 222 10.26 10.45 -5.42
C THR A 222 9.57 9.63 -6.50
N ALA A 223 10.32 8.86 -7.27
CA ALA A 223 9.77 7.93 -8.26
C ALA A 223 8.93 6.84 -7.56
N PRO A 224 7.68 6.58 -7.99
CA PRO A 224 6.90 5.46 -7.49
C PRO A 224 7.53 4.10 -7.85
N ILE A 225 7.12 3.06 -7.12
CA ILE A 225 7.37 1.67 -7.53
C ILE A 225 6.69 1.48 -8.89
N PRO A 226 7.40 0.99 -9.92
CA PRO A 226 6.87 0.89 -11.27
C PRO A 226 5.99 -0.36 -11.43
N PHE A 227 4.90 -0.45 -10.66
CA PHE A 227 3.93 -1.53 -10.83
C PHE A 227 3.29 -1.47 -12.22
N ARG A 228 3.21 -2.62 -12.88
CA ARG A 228 2.55 -2.75 -14.17
C ARG A 228 1.06 -2.40 -14.04
N ARG A 229 0.50 -1.74 -15.05
CA ARG A 229 -0.93 -1.39 -15.08
C ARG A 229 -1.73 -2.54 -15.67
N GLN A 230 -2.87 -2.89 -15.08
CA GLN A 230 -3.68 -4.02 -15.54
C GLN A 230 -4.16 -3.80 -16.99
N ASN A 231 -4.78 -2.66 -17.27
CA ASN A 231 -5.35 -2.35 -18.58
C ASN A 231 -4.31 -1.68 -19.53
N GLY A 232 -3.03 -1.72 -19.18
CA GLY A 232 -1.94 -1.03 -19.91
C GLY A 232 -1.32 -1.84 -21.06
N GLY A 233 -1.81 -3.05 -21.33
CA GLY A 233 -1.31 -3.93 -22.40
C GLY A 233 -0.32 -5.01 -21.96
N ASP A 234 0.08 -5.01 -20.68
CA ASP A 234 1.01 -6.00 -20.09
C ASP A 234 0.31 -7.32 -19.73
N TYR A 235 -0.99 -7.30 -19.49
CA TYR A 235 -1.78 -8.45 -19.08
C TYR A 235 -2.79 -8.85 -20.16
N ALA A 236 -2.98 -10.15 -20.35
CA ALA A 236 -4.08 -10.67 -21.16
C ALA A 236 -5.41 -10.45 -20.42
N ILE A 237 -6.45 -10.00 -21.13
CA ILE A 237 -7.80 -9.79 -20.59
C ILE A 237 -8.74 -10.79 -21.26
N PRO A 238 -9.61 -11.51 -20.51
CA PRO A 238 -9.94 -11.34 -19.09
C PRO A 238 -9.16 -12.26 -18.11
N GLN A 239 -8.17 -13.02 -18.58
CA GLN A 239 -7.42 -13.97 -17.73
C GLN A 239 -6.58 -13.27 -16.65
N LEU A 240 -6.19 -12.02 -16.91
CA LEU A 240 -5.36 -11.18 -16.04
C LEU A 240 -4.01 -11.82 -15.70
N THR A 241 -3.45 -12.56 -16.65
CA THR A 241 -2.10 -13.13 -16.60
C THR A 241 -1.14 -12.25 -17.36
N LEU A 242 0.07 -12.05 -16.82
CA LEU A 242 1.12 -11.31 -17.51
C LEU A 242 1.41 -12.01 -18.86
N ARG A 243 1.59 -11.23 -19.92
CA ARG A 243 1.92 -11.79 -21.23
C ARG A 243 3.27 -12.51 -21.20
N ASP A 244 3.37 -13.63 -21.93
CA ASP A 244 4.54 -14.50 -21.94
C ASP A 244 5.83 -13.82 -22.45
N ASP A 245 5.71 -12.75 -23.24
CA ASP A 245 6.86 -11.97 -23.72
C ASP A 245 7.45 -11.02 -22.66
N LEU A 246 6.76 -10.83 -21.53
CA LEU A 246 7.20 -10.01 -20.40
C LEU A 246 7.66 -10.92 -19.25
N ALA A 247 8.91 -10.74 -18.79
CA ALA A 247 9.53 -11.57 -17.75
C ALA A 247 9.48 -13.10 -18.05
N PRO A 248 9.99 -13.54 -19.22
CA PRO A 248 9.83 -14.93 -19.67
C PRO A 248 10.47 -15.93 -18.70
N GLY A 249 9.68 -16.93 -18.29
CA GLY A 249 10.12 -17.99 -17.37
C GLY A 249 10.15 -17.58 -15.89
N GLU A 250 9.77 -16.34 -15.56
CA GLU A 250 9.67 -15.86 -14.18
C GLU A 250 8.23 -15.90 -13.67
N THR A 251 8.06 -15.98 -12.35
CA THR A 251 6.75 -16.03 -11.67
C THR A 251 6.86 -15.35 -10.29
N GLY A 252 5.73 -15.17 -9.61
CA GLY A 252 5.67 -14.56 -8.27
C GLY A 252 5.50 -13.04 -8.31
N PHE A 253 5.72 -12.36 -7.19
CA PHE A 253 5.39 -10.93 -7.07
C PHE A 253 6.27 -10.01 -7.94
N GLY A 254 7.53 -10.38 -8.16
CA GLY A 254 8.51 -9.56 -8.89
C GLY A 254 8.11 -9.23 -10.33
N VAL A 255 7.37 -10.13 -11.01
CA VAL A 255 6.97 -9.93 -12.42
C VAL A 255 6.01 -8.74 -12.61
N HIS A 256 5.35 -8.31 -11.53
CA HIS A 256 4.43 -7.18 -11.52
C HIS A 256 5.12 -5.82 -11.41
N VAL A 257 6.45 -5.79 -11.26
CA VAL A 257 7.25 -4.56 -11.21
C VAL A 257 8.07 -4.43 -12.49
N ALA A 258 7.80 -3.41 -13.30
CA ALA A 258 8.50 -3.18 -14.56
C ALA A 258 9.98 -2.82 -14.34
N GLY A 259 10.85 -3.21 -15.27
CA GLY A 259 12.26 -2.85 -15.26
C GLY A 259 13.17 -3.58 -14.25
N VAL A 260 12.62 -4.37 -13.31
CA VAL A 260 13.43 -5.16 -12.36
C VAL A 260 14.17 -6.31 -13.06
N HIS A 261 13.60 -6.84 -14.14
CA HIS A 261 14.09 -8.04 -14.83
C HIS A 261 14.60 -7.81 -16.26
N GLU A 262 14.32 -6.66 -16.86
CA GLU A 262 14.75 -6.30 -18.23
C GLU A 262 16.25 -5.98 -18.33
N ALA A 263 16.95 -5.88 -17.20
CA ALA A 263 18.39 -5.63 -17.13
C ALA A 263 19.26 -6.90 -17.13
N ARG A 264 18.68 -8.11 -17.26
CA ARG A 264 19.46 -9.36 -17.25
C ARG A 264 19.63 -9.88 -18.68
N PRO A 265 20.83 -9.78 -19.31
CA PRO A 265 21.06 -10.43 -20.59
C PRO A 265 20.86 -11.96 -20.44
N PRO A 266 20.37 -12.65 -21.48
CA PRO A 266 20.21 -14.10 -21.43
C PRO A 266 21.56 -14.73 -21.09
N ALA A 267 21.55 -15.67 -20.14
CA ALA A 267 22.74 -16.46 -19.83
C ALA A 267 23.20 -17.14 -21.11
N ALA A 268 24.35 -16.71 -21.65
CA ALA A 268 24.97 -17.36 -22.79
C ALA A 268 25.20 -18.83 -22.43
N SER A 269 24.61 -19.72 -23.22
CA SER A 269 24.88 -21.15 -23.19
C SER A 269 26.39 -21.38 -23.36
N ALA A 270 27.06 -21.82 -22.32
CA ALA A 270 28.44 -22.27 -22.40
C ALA A 270 28.48 -23.59 -23.20
N ILE A 271 28.72 -23.48 -24.50
CA ILE A 271 29.15 -24.59 -25.34
C ILE A 271 30.68 -24.51 -25.44
N GLY A 272 31.34 -25.56 -24.94
CA GLY A 272 32.57 -26.10 -25.52
C GLY A 272 33.91 -25.43 -25.18
N SER A 273 34.74 -26.15 -24.44
CA SER A 273 36.14 -26.33 -24.85
C SER A 273 36.67 -27.66 -24.32
N ASP A 274 36.91 -28.56 -25.28
CA ASP A 274 37.58 -29.86 -25.14
C ASP A 274 39.05 -29.76 -24.70
N ALA A 275 39.57 -30.95 -24.35
CA ALA A 275 40.92 -31.46 -24.63
C ALA A 275 42.02 -31.35 -23.55
N VAL A 276 42.24 -32.50 -22.88
CA VAL A 276 43.47 -33.32 -22.93
C VAL A 276 44.83 -32.61 -22.85
N MET A 277 45.63 -32.97 -21.84
CA MET A 277 47.02 -33.40 -22.05
C MET A 277 47.60 -34.07 -20.78
N THR A 278 47.78 -35.39 -20.86
CA THR A 278 48.90 -36.10 -20.24
C THR A 278 50.11 -36.06 -21.19
N PRO A 279 51.32 -36.15 -20.65
CA PRO A 279 52.03 -37.44 -20.67
C PRO A 279 52.23 -38.04 -19.28
#